data_AF-A0A0R2BJE5-F1
#
_entry.id   AF-A0A0R2BJE5-F1
#
_cell.length_a   1.000
_cell.length_b   1.000
_cell.length_c   1.000
_cell.angle_alpha   90.00
_cell.angle_beta   90.00
_cell.angle_gamma   90.00
#
_symmetry.space_group_name_H-M   'P 1'
#
loop_
_entity.id
_entity.type
_entity.pdbx_description
1 polymer ?
#
loop_
_entity_poly.entity_id
_entity_poly.type
_entity_poly.pdbx_seq_one_letter_code
_entity_poly.pdbx_strand_id
1 'polypeptide(L)'
;MLSTLNIIAGDTTNITTASGYVEGHDIKKEVDLFIDSLSKTDETIIFTDLYGGSVNQYITEKAATCHYPINIISGFNAPLVLSIALLPDPISKSDIESQILQARDGMKLVEIQNPLIEEHDEELDFFETHDKENEHD
;
A
#
# COMPACT_ATOMS: atom_id res chain seq x y z
N MET A 1 1.16 10.74 6.93
CA MET A 1 0.01 9.86 7.24
C MET A 1 -0.65 10.22 8.57
N LEU A 2 0.08 10.19 9.70
CA LEU A 2 -0.49 10.55 11.01
C LEU A 2 -1.16 11.93 11.04
N SER A 3 -0.55 12.93 10.41
CA SER A 3 -1.14 14.28 10.28
C SER A 3 -2.48 14.26 9.53
N THR A 4 -2.62 13.41 8.51
CA THR A 4 -3.86 13.25 7.74
C THR A 4 -4.95 12.59 8.57
N LEU A 5 -4.59 11.56 9.35
CA LEU A 5 -5.54 10.89 10.25
C LEU A 5 -6.02 11.83 11.36
N ASN A 6 -5.12 12.61 11.95
CA ASN A 6 -5.48 13.60 12.97
C ASN A 6 -6.49 14.64 12.47
N ILE A 7 -6.34 15.10 11.23
CA ILE A 7 -7.26 16.09 10.64
C ILE A 7 -8.67 15.50 10.44
N ILE A 8 -8.76 14.21 10.12
CA ILE A 8 -10.02 13.59 9.68
C ILE A 8 -10.74 12.84 10.82
N ALA A 9 -10.00 12.07 11.63
CA ALA A 9 -10.55 11.27 12.71
C ALA A 9 -10.64 12.02 14.05
N GLY A 10 -9.92 13.14 14.21
CA GLY A 10 -9.96 14.01 15.39
C GLY A 10 -9.23 13.45 16.63
N ASP A 11 -9.34 12.15 16.89
CA ASP A 11 -8.63 11.44 17.96
C ASP A 11 -7.76 10.32 17.37
N THR A 12 -6.44 10.42 17.55
CA THR A 12 -5.48 9.39 17.12
C THR A 12 -4.59 8.92 18.28
N THR A 13 -5.05 9.01 19.54
CA THR A 13 -4.23 8.58 20.69
C THR A 13 -3.80 7.11 20.61
N ASN A 14 -4.54 6.29 19.86
CA ASN A 14 -4.28 4.86 19.69
C ASN A 14 -3.47 4.55 18.41
N ILE A 15 -2.93 5.56 17.71
CA ILE A 15 -2.17 5.38 16.46
C ILE A 15 -0.69 5.61 16.71
N THR A 16 0.09 4.54 16.60
CA THR A 16 1.56 4.59 16.61
C THR A 16 2.08 4.55 15.18
N THR A 17 3.01 5.45 14.84
CA THR A 17 3.70 5.44 13.54
C THR A 17 5.18 5.24 13.71
N ALA A 18 5.74 4.31 12.95
CA ALA A 18 7.18 4.11 12.83
C ALA A 18 7.60 4.35 11.37
N SER A 19 8.72 5.05 11.16
CA SER A 19 9.23 5.37 9.82
C SER A 19 10.65 4.83 9.67
N GLY A 20 10.83 3.85 8.78
CA GLY A 20 12.08 3.09 8.66
C GLY A 20 13.24 3.77 7.94
N TYR A 21 13.09 5.02 7.49
CA TYR A 21 14.09 5.71 6.64
C TYR A 21 14.53 7.08 7.18
N VAL A 22 14.29 7.34 8.47
CA VAL A 22 14.83 8.53 9.13
C VAL A 22 16.20 8.18 9.71
N GLU A 23 17.24 8.94 9.38
CA GLU A 23 18.59 8.72 9.92
C GLU A 23 18.55 8.71 11.47
N GLY A 24 19.15 7.68 12.08
CA GLY A 24 19.25 7.53 13.54
C GLY A 24 18.16 6.68 14.20
N HIS A 25 17.18 6.17 13.45
CA HIS A 25 16.12 5.32 13.98
C HIS A 25 16.35 3.83 13.66
N ASP A 26 16.35 2.98 14.69
CA ASP A 26 16.34 1.53 14.53
C ASP A 26 14.89 1.03 14.53
N ILE A 27 14.33 0.92 13.34
CA ILE A 27 12.95 0.44 13.12
C ILE A 27 12.67 -0.91 13.78
N LYS A 28 13.68 -1.79 13.86
CA LYS A 28 13.51 -3.10 14.49
C LYS A 28 13.31 -2.96 15.99
N LYS A 29 14.12 -2.10 16.62
CA LYS A 29 13.97 -1.78 18.05
C LYS A 29 12.61 -1.13 18.35
N GLU A 30 12.12 -0.24 17.49
CA GLU A 30 10.80 0.38 17.65
C GLU A 30 9.67 -0.67 17.55
N VAL A 31 9.76 -1.57 16.57
CA VAL A 31 8.83 -2.70 16.41
C VAL A 31 8.87 -3.63 17.63
N ASP A 32 10.06 -3.97 18.12
CA ASP A 32 10.22 -4.77 19.32
C ASP A 32 9.54 -4.12 20.53
N LEU A 33 9.83 -2.85 20.79
CA LEU A 33 9.24 -2.11 21.90
C LEU A 33 7.71 -2.00 21.78
N PHE A 34 7.19 -1.76 20.58
CA PHE A 34 5.76 -1.71 20.34
C PHE A 34 5.11 -3.07 20.61
N ILE A 35 5.60 -4.14 19.99
CA ILE A 35 5.01 -5.47 20.14
C ILE A 35 5.13 -5.98 21.58
N ASP A 36 6.26 -5.74 22.24
CA ASP A 36 6.47 -6.14 23.64
C ASP A 36 5.58 -5.33 24.61
N SER A 37 5.06 -4.17 24.21
CA SER A 37 4.13 -3.36 25.01
C SER A 37 2.67 -3.83 24.95
N LEU A 38 2.31 -4.65 23.95
CA LEU A 38 0.94 -5.08 23.71
C LEU A 38 0.46 -6.12 24.74
N SER A 39 -0.79 -5.98 25.15
CA SER A 39 -1.50 -6.86 26.08
C SER A 39 -2.36 -7.89 25.34
N LYS A 40 -2.77 -8.95 26.04
CA LYS A 40 -3.65 -9.99 25.46
C LYS A 40 -5.06 -9.50 25.10
N THR A 41 -5.47 -8.36 25.64
CA THR A 41 -6.77 -7.74 25.36
C THR A 41 -6.70 -6.73 24.23
N ASP A 42 -5.52 -6.43 23.71
CA ASP A 42 -5.34 -5.41 22.69
C ASP A 42 -5.72 -5.97 21.32
N GLU A 43 -6.63 -5.29 20.65
CA GLU A 43 -6.93 -5.53 19.24
C GLU A 43 -5.93 -4.73 18.40
N THR A 44 -4.98 -5.42 17.76
CA THR A 44 -3.87 -4.77 17.05
C THR A 44 -3.95 -4.98 15.55
N ILE A 45 -3.89 -3.88 14.80
CA ILE A 45 -3.76 -3.84 13.34
C ILE A 45 -2.50 -3.06 12.97
N ILE A 46 -1.56 -3.71 12.29
CA ILE A 46 -0.29 -3.11 11.85
C ILE A 46 -0.33 -2.91 10.34
N PHE A 47 0.00 -1.70 9.89
CA PHE A 47 0.09 -1.36 8.47
C PHE A 47 1.55 -1.29 8.01
N THR A 48 1.87 -1.95 6.90
CA THR A 48 3.20 -1.87 6.26
C THR A 48 3.08 -1.42 4.81
N ASP A 49 4.07 -0.69 4.32
CA ASP A 49 4.10 -0.18 2.95
C ASP A 49 4.16 -1.28 1.88
N LEU A 50 4.98 -2.30 2.07
CA LEU A 50 5.27 -3.31 1.05
C LEU A 50 5.18 -4.73 1.60
N TYR A 51 4.43 -5.59 0.91
CA TYR A 51 4.39 -7.02 1.21
C TYR A 51 5.76 -7.66 0.94
N GLY A 52 6.27 -8.42 1.91
CA GLY A 52 7.58 -9.04 1.78
C GLY A 52 8.75 -8.06 1.84
N GLY A 53 8.52 -6.78 2.17
CA GLY A 53 9.60 -5.85 2.52
C GLY A 53 10.30 -6.27 3.81
N SER A 54 11.52 -5.76 4.05
CA SER A 54 12.32 -6.12 5.24
C SER A 54 11.59 -5.83 6.57
N VAL A 55 10.90 -4.70 6.65
CA VAL A 55 10.07 -4.32 7.82
C VAL A 55 8.86 -5.25 7.96
N ASN A 56 8.16 -5.54 6.84
CA ASN A 56 7.01 -6.44 6.85
C ASN A 56 7.38 -7.87 7.29
N GLN A 57 8.48 -8.41 6.79
CA GLN A 57 8.99 -9.73 7.20
C GLN A 57 9.33 -9.74 8.69
N TYR A 58 10.07 -8.74 9.17
CA TYR A 58 10.48 -8.65 10.57
C TYR A 58 9.29 -8.52 11.53
N ILE A 59 8.31 -7.67 11.21
CA ILE A 59 7.07 -7.54 11.99
C ILE A 59 6.32 -8.88 12.00
N THR A 60 6.24 -9.56 10.85
CA THR A 60 5.55 -10.86 10.74
C THR A 60 6.22 -11.93 11.60
N GLU A 61 7.54 -12.01 11.57
CA GLU A 61 8.33 -12.93 12.40
C GLU A 61 8.13 -12.65 13.90
N LYS A 62 8.21 -11.38 14.31
CA LYS A 62 8.02 -10.98 15.71
C LYS A 62 6.58 -11.23 16.17
N ALA A 63 5.58 -10.85 15.37
CA ALA A 63 4.17 -11.07 15.67
C ALA A 63 3.82 -12.57 15.79
N ALA A 64 4.48 -13.44 15.03
CA ALA A 64 4.30 -14.89 15.13
C ALA A 64 4.78 -15.48 16.48
N THR A 65 5.61 -14.75 17.24
CA THR A 65 6.01 -15.13 18.60
C THR A 65 4.99 -14.70 19.67
N CYS A 66 4.04 -13.83 19.33
CA CYS A 66 2.99 -13.38 20.24
C CYS A 66 1.91 -14.46 20.41
N HIS A 67 1.29 -14.45 21.60
CA HIS A 67 0.24 -15.42 21.97
C HIS A 67 -1.17 -14.83 21.84
N TYR A 68 -1.31 -13.71 21.12
CA TYR A 68 -2.56 -13.00 20.86
C TYR A 68 -2.60 -12.56 19.39
N PRO A 69 -3.79 -12.40 18.79
CA PRO A 69 -3.92 -12.14 17.36
C PRO A 69 -3.47 -10.72 17.01
N ILE A 70 -2.58 -10.61 16.02
CA ILE A 70 -2.16 -9.35 15.39
C ILE A 70 -2.54 -9.45 13.91
N ASN A 71 -3.28 -8.46 13.39
CA ASN A 71 -3.58 -8.36 11.97
C ASN A 71 -2.52 -7.49 11.29
N ILE A 72 -1.89 -7.99 10.22
CA ILE A 72 -0.89 -7.24 9.45
C ILE A 72 -1.42 -6.97 8.05
N ILE A 73 -1.46 -5.70 7.65
CA ILE A 73 -1.96 -5.25 6.35
C ILE A 73 -0.82 -4.57 5.60
N SER A 74 -0.39 -5.18 4.50
CA SER A 74 0.65 -4.63 3.63
C SER A 74 0.08 -3.88 2.43
N GLY A 75 0.81 -2.89 1.89
CA GLY A 75 0.37 -2.15 0.70
C GLY A 75 -0.73 -1.15 1.01
N PHE A 76 -0.72 -0.57 2.21
CA PHE A 76 -1.80 0.33 2.63
C PHE A 76 -1.80 1.62 1.82
N ASN A 77 -2.98 2.21 1.69
CA ASN A 77 -3.16 3.58 1.23
C ASN A 77 -3.87 4.40 2.32
N ALA A 78 -3.89 5.72 2.18
CA ALA A 78 -4.49 6.58 3.20
C ALA A 78 -5.99 6.30 3.44
N PRO A 79 -6.82 6.08 2.41
CA PRO A 79 -8.22 5.68 2.59
C PRO A 79 -8.41 4.43 3.45
N LEU A 80 -7.60 3.38 3.25
CA LEU A 80 -7.71 2.13 4.00
C LEU A 80 -7.47 2.31 5.50
N VAL A 81 -6.40 3.03 5.85
CA VAL A 81 -6.08 3.25 7.27
C VAL A 81 -7.17 4.05 7.94
N LEU A 82 -7.71 5.06 7.25
CA LEU A 82 -8.82 5.86 7.77
C LEU A 82 -10.09 5.02 7.93
N SER A 83 -10.43 4.19 6.94
CA SER A 83 -11.66 3.41 6.99
C SER A 83 -11.64 2.37 8.11
N ILE A 84 -10.48 1.76 8.37
CA ILE A 84 -10.28 0.87 9.51
C ILE A 84 -10.30 1.65 10.84
N ALA A 85 -9.65 2.80 10.93
CA ALA A 85 -9.63 3.61 12.15
C ALA A 85 -11.01 4.16 12.57
N LEU A 86 -11.96 4.21 11.63
CA LEU A 86 -13.34 4.64 11.87
C LEU A 86 -14.32 3.48 12.13
N LEU A 87 -13.86 2.22 12.08
CA LEU A 87 -14.70 1.08 12.42
C LEU A 87 -15.00 1.09 13.93
N PRO A 88 -16.21 0.71 14.34
CA PRO A 88 -16.51 0.47 15.74
C PRO A 88 -15.83 -0.82 16.22
N ASP A 89 -15.32 -0.81 17.43
CA ASP A 89 -14.81 -2.02 18.09
C ASP A 89 -15.97 -2.97 18.48
N PRO A 90 -15.76 -4.30 18.43
CA PRO A 90 -14.56 -5.01 17.97
C PRO A 90 -14.48 -5.13 16.44
N ILE A 91 -13.27 -5.17 15.89
CA ILE A 91 -13.02 -5.21 14.44
C ILE A 91 -12.83 -6.66 13.97
N SER A 92 -13.82 -7.22 13.27
CA SER A 92 -13.68 -8.59 12.77
C SER A 92 -12.71 -8.68 11.58
N LYS A 93 -12.17 -9.88 11.35
CA LYS A 93 -11.37 -10.16 10.15
C LYS A 93 -12.14 -9.87 8.85
N SER A 94 -13.45 -10.14 8.82
CA SER A 94 -14.27 -9.83 7.64
C SER A 94 -14.44 -8.33 7.42
N ASP A 95 -14.46 -7.53 8.49
CA ASP A 95 -14.49 -6.07 8.35
C ASP A 95 -13.20 -5.58 7.71
N ILE A 96 -12.05 -6.06 8.18
CA ILE A 96 -10.73 -5.76 7.60
C ILE A 96 -10.68 -6.14 6.12
N GLU A 97 -11.10 -7.36 5.77
CA GLU A 97 -11.13 -7.83 4.38
C GLU A 97 -12.05 -6.97 3.50
N SER A 98 -13.21 -6.57 4.02
CA SER A 98 -14.14 -5.66 3.32
C SER A 98 -13.52 -4.28 3.07
N GLN A 99 -12.86 -3.70 4.08
CA GLN A 99 -12.17 -2.41 3.95
C GLN A 99 -11.03 -2.47 2.92
N ILE A 100 -10.27 -3.57 2.89
CA ILE A 100 -9.21 -3.78 1.89
C ILE A 100 -9.80 -3.79 0.48
N LEU A 101 -10.93 -4.49 0.26
CA LEU A 101 -11.59 -4.52 -1.06
C LEU A 101 -12.03 -3.12 -1.50
N GLN A 102 -12.71 -2.38 -0.62
CA GLN A 102 -13.15 -1.02 -0.92
C GLN A 102 -11.98 -0.06 -1.19
N ALA A 103 -10.91 -0.17 -0.41
CA ALA A 103 -9.72 0.66 -0.59
C ALA A 103 -8.99 0.36 -1.91
N ARG A 104 -9.02 -0.90 -2.38
CA ARG A 104 -8.50 -1.26 -3.70
C ARG A 104 -9.35 -0.66 -4.81
N ASP A 105 -10.66 -0.73 -4.68
CA ASP A 105 -11.59 -0.14 -5.67
C ASP A 105 -11.49 1.38 -5.74
N GLY A 106 -11.15 2.04 -4.63
CA GLY A 106 -10.92 3.48 -4.56
C GLY A 106 -9.67 3.97 -5.30
N MET A 107 -8.73 3.08 -5.64
CA MET A 107 -7.56 3.46 -6.45
C MET A 107 -7.97 3.50 -7.93
N LYS A 108 -7.97 4.71 -8.51
CA LYS A 108 -8.35 4.95 -9.90
C LYS A 108 -7.24 5.68 -10.65
N LEU A 109 -7.01 5.28 -11.90
CA LEU A 109 -6.29 6.11 -12.86
C LEU A 109 -7.26 7.21 -13.32
N VAL A 110 -6.84 8.47 -13.21
CA VAL A 110 -7.57 9.60 -13.76
C VAL A 110 -6.95 9.95 -15.11
N GLU A 111 -7.61 9.59 -16.19
CA GLU A 111 -7.15 9.90 -17.54
C GLU A 111 -7.47 11.36 -17.88
N ILE A 112 -6.43 12.11 -18.23
CA ILE A 112 -6.57 13.49 -18.69
C ILE A 112 -6.53 13.44 -20.21
N GLN A 113 -7.62 13.85 -20.85
CA GLN A 113 -7.60 14.08 -22.29
C GLN A 113 -6.71 15.30 -22.57
N ASN A 114 -5.59 15.08 -23.25
CA ASN A 114 -4.75 16.18 -23.71
C ASN A 114 -5.15 16.51 -25.16
N PRO A 115 -5.88 17.61 -25.41
CA PRO A 115 -6.36 17.96 -26.75
C PRO A 115 -5.23 18.33 -27.74
N LEU A 116 -3.96 18.33 -27.32
CA LEU A 116 -2.80 18.62 -28.17
C LEU A 116 -1.98 17.38 -28.56
N ILE A 117 -2.36 16.19 -28.07
CA ILE A 117 -1.76 14.92 -28.50
C ILE A 117 -2.81 14.24 -29.40
N GLU A 118 -2.97 14.75 -30.61
CA GLU A 118 -3.52 13.95 -31.71
C GLU A 118 -2.37 13.06 -32.21
N GLU A 119 -2.48 11.75 -32.00
CA GLU A 119 -1.52 10.78 -32.53
C GLU A 119 -1.56 10.82 -34.05
N HIS A 120 -0.50 11.36 -34.66
CA HIS A 120 -0.25 11.19 -36.08
C HIS A 120 0.37 9.80 -36.28
N ASP A 121 -0.48 8.77 -36.29
CA ASP A 121 -0.12 7.45 -36.82
C ASP A 121 0.03 7.59 -38.34
N GLU A 122 1.19 8.06 -38.81
CA GLU A 122 1.57 7.91 -40.21
C GLU A 122 2.11 6.50 -40.44
N GLU A 123 1.27 5.73 -41.15
CA GLU A 123 1.49 4.46 -41.85
C GLU A 123 2.95 3.99 -42.01
N LEU A 124 3.29 2.91 -41.31
CA LEU A 124 4.44 2.05 -41.60
C LEU A 124 4.17 1.17 -42.85
N ASP A 125 4.00 1.78 -44.03
CA ASP A 125 3.75 1.07 -45.30
C ASP A 125 4.67 1.53 -46.46
N PHE A 126 5.92 1.91 -46.15
CA PHE A 126 6.88 2.38 -47.17
C PHE A 126 7.99 1.37 -47.58
N PHE A 127 8.03 0.17 -47.01
CA PHE A 127 9.08 -0.82 -47.35
C PHE A 127 8.52 -2.19 -47.78
N GLU A 128 7.47 -2.21 -48.59
CA GLU A 128 7.15 -3.38 -49.43
C GLU A 128 6.81 -2.92 -50.85
N THR A 129 7.84 -2.62 -51.65
CA THR A 129 7.89 -2.79 -53.12
C THR A 129 9.26 -2.26 -53.57
N HIS A 130 9.84 -2.86 -54.60
CA HIS A 130 11.17 -2.59 -55.19
C HIS A 130 12.33 -3.49 -54.76
N ASP A 131 12.08 -4.79 -54.57
CA ASP A 131 13.09 -5.81 -54.90
C ASP A 131 12.47 -6.90 -55.78
N LYS A 132 11.96 -6.48 -56.95
CA LYS A 132 11.85 -7.31 -58.15
C LYS A 132 12.10 -6.44 -59.35
N GLU A 133 13.30 -6.59 -59.92
CA GLU A 133 13.68 -6.41 -61.33
C GLU A 133 15.11 -5.87 -61.39
N ASN A 134 16.08 -6.78 -61.53
CA ASN A 134 17.23 -6.61 -62.41
C ASN A 134 17.95 -7.97 -62.55
N GLU A 135 17.36 -8.83 -63.38
CA GLU A 135 18.06 -9.84 -64.16
C GLU A 135 17.92 -9.44 -65.64
N HIS A 136 19.02 -9.57 -66.40
CA HIS A 136 19.23 -9.32 -67.83
C HIS A 136 19.77 -7.94 -68.24
N ASP A 137 21.10 -7.83 -68.37
CA ASP A 137 21.78 -8.07 -69.65
C ASP A 137 23.23 -8.58 -69.43
#